data_AF-A0A2T7D6G3-F1
#
_entry.id   AF-A0A2T7D6G3-F1
#
_cell.length_a   1.000
_cell.length_b   1.000
_cell.length_c   1.000
_cell.angle_alpha   90.00
_cell.angle_beta   90.00
_cell.angle_gamma   90.00
#
_symmetry.space_group_name_H-M   'P 1'
#
loop_
_entity.id
_entity.type
_entity.pdbx_description
1 polymer ?
#
loop_
_entity_poly.entity_id
_entity_poly.type
_entity_poly.pdbx_seq_one_letter_code
_entity_poly.pdbx_strand_id
1 'polypeptide(L)'
;MRQDESARRAITIRHPCNAMLDVVLWSERATSFPAEDIHRDGQASPQIVIFVGILLKSFGGMSLSGGSSCKWYINPEVPEAKRLMASAKAVLEPITWVDSAGSSQQKKPAEEKKVSEILNLNPFEC
;
A
#
# COMPACT_ATOMS: atom_id res chain seq x y z
N MET A 1 15.48 16.56 -14.55
CA MET A 1 15.37 16.26 -13.11
C MET A 1 15.32 14.76 -12.97
N ARG A 2 16.27 14.14 -12.25
CA ARG A 2 16.26 12.68 -12.02
C ARG A 2 15.05 12.37 -11.14
N GLN A 3 14.24 11.38 -11.53
CA GLN A 3 13.35 10.70 -10.59
C GLN A 3 14.26 10.13 -9.51
N ASP A 4 14.38 10.84 -8.39
CA ASP A 4 14.99 10.30 -7.20
C ASP A 4 14.22 9.01 -6.86
N GLU A 5 14.92 7.90 -6.66
CA GLU A 5 14.31 6.63 -6.28
C GLU A 5 13.75 6.75 -4.87
N SER A 6 12.63 7.45 -4.75
CA SER A 6 11.96 7.63 -3.48
C SER A 6 11.51 6.26 -3.00
N ALA A 7 11.94 5.88 -1.79
CA ALA A 7 11.54 4.64 -1.15
C ALA A 7 10.02 4.42 -1.25
N ARG A 8 9.62 3.18 -1.53
CA ARG A 8 8.23 2.78 -1.71
C ARG A 8 7.98 1.52 -0.90
N ARG A 9 6.85 1.47 -0.18
CA ARG A 9 6.37 0.26 0.48
C ARG A 9 4.92 0.01 0.10
N ALA A 10 4.63 -1.18 -0.42
CA ALA A 10 3.27 -1.63 -0.72
C ALA A 10 2.77 -2.53 0.43
N ILE A 11 1.54 -2.28 0.86
CA ILE A 11 0.89 -2.98 1.97
C ILE A 11 -0.51 -3.33 1.51
N THR A 12 -0.91 -4.60 1.62
CA THR A 12 -2.28 -5.00 1.33
C THR A 12 -3.01 -5.21 2.66
N ILE A 13 -4.13 -4.52 2.83
CA ILE A 13 -4.99 -4.65 4.02
C ILE A 13 -6.26 -5.42 3.68
N ARG A 14 -6.72 -6.26 4.62
CA ARG A 14 -7.96 -7.03 4.50
C ARG A 14 -9.07 -6.37 5.32
N HIS A 15 -10.18 -6.06 4.68
CA HIS A 15 -11.41 -5.61 5.33
C HIS A 15 -12.21 -6.83 5.87
N PRO A 16 -13.04 -6.70 6.92
CA PRO A 16 -13.90 -7.77 7.42
C PRO A 16 -14.77 -8.50 6.39
N CYS A 17 -15.15 -7.83 5.29
CA CYS A 17 -15.88 -8.46 4.19
C CYS A 17 -14.98 -9.25 3.21
N ASN A 18 -13.72 -9.51 3.58
CA ASN A 18 -12.66 -10.11 2.76
C ASN A 18 -12.23 -9.29 1.54
N ALA A 19 -12.68 -8.04 1.41
CA ALA A 19 -12.13 -7.12 0.42
C ALA A 19 -10.67 -6.78 0.76
N MET A 20 -9.80 -6.84 -0.25
CA MET A 20 -8.41 -6.43 -0.13
C MET A 20 -8.23 -5.01 -0.66
N LEU A 21 -7.36 -4.24 -0.04
CA LEU A 21 -7.06 -2.88 -0.45
C LEU A 21 -5.56 -2.61 -0.36
N ASP A 22 -4.99 -2.09 -1.43
CA ASP A 22 -3.57 -1.75 -1.46
C ASP A 22 -3.31 -0.33 -0.96
N VAL A 23 -2.32 -0.22 -0.08
CA VAL A 23 -1.78 1.01 0.47
C VAL A 23 -0.32 1.14 0.03
N VAL A 24 0.01 2.26 -0.60
CA VAL A 24 1.37 2.58 -1.03
C VAL A 24 1.89 3.76 -0.22
N LEU A 25 2.91 3.52 0.59
CA LEU A 25 3.63 4.54 1.34
C LEU A 25 4.87 4.98 0.54
N TRP A 26 5.18 6.27 0.64
CA TRP A 26 6.28 6.90 -0.10
C TRP A 26 7.29 7.57 0.82
N SER A 27 8.53 7.64 0.35
CA SER A 27 9.64 8.37 0.94
C SER A 27 9.86 7.94 2.40
N GLU A 28 10.03 8.88 3.32
CA GLU A 28 10.24 8.61 4.75
C GLU A 28 9.12 7.75 5.37
N ARG A 29 7.88 7.83 4.89
CA ARG A 29 6.79 7.00 5.42
C ARG A 29 6.92 5.54 5.01
N ALA A 30 7.54 5.25 3.86
CA ALA A 30 7.81 3.88 3.43
C ALA A 30 8.85 3.19 4.33
N THR A 31 9.90 3.92 4.71
CA THR A 31 10.98 3.41 5.55
C THR A 31 10.64 3.42 7.04
N SER A 32 9.83 4.38 7.50
CA SER A 32 9.43 4.48 8.91
C SER A 32 8.30 3.53 9.32
N PHE A 33 7.59 2.94 8.35
CA PHE A 33 6.53 1.99 8.65
C PHE A 33 7.11 0.70 9.26
N PRO A 34 6.68 0.27 10.46
CA PRO A 34 7.29 -0.82 11.22
C PRO A 34 6.84 -2.19 10.71
N ALA A 35 7.11 -2.48 9.44
CA ALA A 35 6.61 -3.67 8.77
C ALA A 35 7.18 -4.96 9.36
N GLU A 36 8.44 -4.93 9.78
CA GLU A 36 9.17 -6.07 10.31
C GLU A 36 8.58 -6.49 11.66
N ASP A 37 8.24 -5.51 12.51
CA ASP A 37 7.56 -5.74 13.78
C ASP A 37 6.14 -6.29 13.56
N ILE A 38 5.37 -5.65 12.67
CA ILE A 38 4.02 -6.08 12.31
C ILE A 38 4.04 -7.51 11.74
N HIS A 39 5.01 -7.83 10.88
CA HIS A 39 5.13 -9.16 10.28
C HIS A 39 5.44 -10.23 11.34
N ARG A 40 6.40 -9.95 12.23
CA ARG A 40 6.77 -10.84 13.34
C ARG A 40 5.57 -11.09 14.26
N ASP A 41 4.94 -10.02 14.75
CA ASP A 41 3.84 -10.12 15.70
C ASP A 41 2.58 -10.71 15.02
N GLY A 42 2.46 -10.47 13.71
CA GLY A 42 1.45 -11.00 12.80
C GLY A 42 1.48 -12.51 12.58
N GLN A 43 2.53 -13.21 13.03
CA GLN A 43 2.58 -14.66 12.99
C GLN A 43 1.73 -15.31 14.10
N ALA A 44 1.54 -14.60 15.22
CA ALA A 44 0.86 -15.14 16.41
C ALA A 44 -0.50 -14.47 16.69
N SER A 45 -0.70 -13.22 16.23
CA SER A 45 -1.92 -12.47 16.44
C SER A 45 -2.25 -11.62 15.23
N PRO A 46 -3.54 -11.41 14.88
CA PRO A 46 -3.91 -10.42 13.88
C PRO A 46 -3.37 -9.04 14.25
N GLN A 47 -2.98 -8.26 13.24
CA GLN A 47 -2.48 -6.89 13.42
C GLN A 47 -3.47 -5.93 12.78
N ILE A 48 -3.97 -4.98 13.57
CA ILE A 48 -4.93 -3.96 13.12
C ILE A 48 -4.18 -2.65 12.91
N VAL A 49 -4.31 -2.07 11.72
CA VAL A 49 -3.73 -0.77 11.40
C VAL A 49 -4.84 0.22 11.03
N ILE A 50 -4.74 1.42 11.57
CA ILE A 50 -5.55 2.56 11.13
C ILE A 50 -4.62 3.53 10.41
N PHE A 51 -4.92 3.81 9.14
CA PHE A 51 -4.25 4.87 8.39
C PHE A 51 -5.08 6.16 8.39
N VAL A 52 -4.41 7.29 8.55
CA VAL A 52 -5.02 8.63 8.57
C VAL A 52 -4.27 9.55 7.59
N GLY A 53 -4.97 10.45 6.93
CA GLY A 53 -4.36 11.39 5.97
C GLY A 53 -3.88 10.71 4.69
N ILE A 54 -4.62 9.69 4.24
CA ILE A 54 -4.36 8.94 3.01
C ILE A 54 -5.12 9.54 1.83
N LEU A 55 -4.51 9.48 0.63
CA LEU A 55 -5.14 9.86 -0.63
C LEU A 55 -5.64 8.62 -1.37
N LEU A 56 -6.91 8.63 -1.78
CA LEU A 56 -7.45 7.61 -2.69
C LEU A 56 -6.97 7.88 -4.12
N LYS A 57 -6.48 6.85 -4.80
CA LYS A 57 -6.09 6.87 -6.21
C LYS A 57 -6.88 5.79 -6.96
N SER A 58 -7.45 6.18 -8.10
CA SER A 58 -8.22 5.27 -8.96
C SER A 58 -7.66 5.30 -10.39
N PHE A 59 -6.49 4.70 -10.60
CA PHE A 59 -5.87 4.56 -11.92
C PHE A 59 -5.56 3.09 -12.17
N GLY A 60 -6.42 2.40 -12.92
CA GLY A 60 -6.31 0.95 -13.15
C GLY A 60 -6.68 0.07 -11.93
N GLY A 61 -7.35 0.67 -10.93
CA GLY A 61 -7.77 0.00 -9.68
C GLY A 61 -7.84 0.99 -8.52
N MET A 62 -8.54 0.63 -7.44
CA MET A 62 -8.60 1.43 -6.19
C MET A 62 -7.37 1.14 -5.33
N SER A 63 -6.56 2.18 -5.09
CA SER A 63 -5.41 2.11 -4.19
C SER A 63 -5.36 3.35 -3.30
N LEU A 64 -4.73 3.20 -2.15
CA LEU A 64 -4.51 4.26 -1.18
C LEU A 64 -3.04 4.68 -1.23
N SER A 65 -2.76 5.98 -1.20
CA SER A 65 -1.41 6.53 -1.27
C SER A 65 -1.14 7.40 -0.04
N GLY A 66 -0.16 7.00 0.77
CA GLY A 66 0.29 7.75 1.94
C GLY A 66 1.56 8.54 1.65
N GLY A 67 1.46 9.87 1.67
CA GLY A 67 2.59 10.81 1.60
C GLY A 67 2.98 11.38 2.97
N SER A 68 3.58 12.56 3.00
CA SER A 68 4.08 13.20 4.24
C SER A 68 3.03 13.41 5.34
N SER A 69 1.75 13.61 4.97
CA SER A 69 0.63 13.76 5.91
C SER A 69 0.13 12.45 6.51
N CYS A 70 0.55 11.30 5.95
CA CYS A 70 0.06 10.00 6.35
C CYS A 70 0.60 9.61 7.72
N LYS A 71 -0.31 9.22 8.61
CA LYS A 71 0.00 8.63 9.91
C LYS A 71 -0.67 7.27 10.02
N TRP A 72 -0.12 6.41 10.87
CA TRP A 72 -0.71 5.11 11.18
C TRP A 72 -0.68 4.86 12.68
N TYR A 73 -1.62 4.03 13.12
CA TYR A 73 -1.68 3.51 14.48
C TYR A 73 -1.82 1.99 14.41
N ILE A 74 -0.91 1.28 15.05
CA ILE A 74 -0.91 -0.19 15.11
C ILE A 74 -1.55 -0.61 16.42
N ASN A 75 -2.55 -1.49 16.33
CA ASN A 75 -3.33 -2.02 17.45
C ASN A 75 -3.80 -0.93 18.45
N PRO A 76 -4.41 0.18 17.99
CA PRO A 76 -4.84 1.22 18.90
C PRO A 76 -5.93 0.74 19.85
N GLU A 77 -5.97 1.26 21.07
CA GLU A 77 -6.92 0.84 22.11
C GLU A 77 -8.32 1.46 21.96
N VAL A 78 -8.82 1.59 20.73
CA VAL A 78 -10.15 2.14 20.43
C VAL A 78 -11.20 1.02 20.25
N PRO A 79 -12.49 1.28 20.56
CA PRO A 79 -13.53 0.25 20.50
C PRO A 79 -13.64 -0.46 19.14
N GLU A 80 -13.48 0.27 18.05
CA GLU A 80 -13.53 -0.25 16.68
C GLU A 80 -12.40 -1.26 16.42
N ALA A 81 -11.18 -0.92 16.80
CA ALA A 81 -10.01 -1.78 16.63
C ALA A 81 -10.09 -3.03 17.52
N LYS A 82 -10.58 -2.89 18.76
CA LYS A 82 -10.81 -4.04 19.66
C LYS A 82 -11.86 -4.99 19.12
N ARG A 83 -12.98 -4.48 18.58
CA ARG A 83 -14.00 -5.31 17.91
C ARG A 83 -13.43 -6.03 16.70
N LEU A 84 -12.69 -5.33 15.85
CA LEU A 84 -12.08 -5.91 14.66
C LEU A 84 -11.06 -7.01 15.02
N MET A 85 -10.20 -6.74 16.01
CA MET A 85 -9.24 -7.70 16.54
C MET A 85 -9.95 -8.98 17.04
N ALA A 86 -11.03 -8.83 17.82
CA ALA A 86 -11.80 -9.96 18.33
C ALA A 86 -12.39 -10.82 17.19
N SER A 87 -12.93 -10.19 16.13
CA SER A 87 -13.42 -10.92 14.96
C SER A 87 -12.31 -11.62 14.17
N ALA A 88 -11.13 -11.00 14.08
CA ALA A 88 -10.02 -11.56 13.33
C ALA A 88 -9.35 -12.74 14.05
N LYS A 89 -9.39 -12.79 15.39
CA LYS A 89 -8.81 -13.91 16.17
C LYS A 89 -9.48 -15.25 15.90
N ALA A 90 -10.73 -15.27 15.42
CA ALA A 90 -11.41 -16.51 15.04
C ALA A 90 -10.82 -17.16 13.78
N VAL A 91 -10.15 -16.38 12.93
CA VAL A 91 -9.55 -16.82 11.65
C VAL A 91 -8.14 -16.23 11.58
N LEU A 92 -7.21 -16.84 12.31
CA LEU A 92 -5.81 -16.42 12.30
C LEU A 92 -5.16 -16.82 10.96
N GLU A 93 -4.92 -15.83 10.12
CA GLU A 93 -4.08 -15.96 8.92
C GLU A 93 -2.78 -15.19 9.15
N PRO A 94 -1.61 -15.86 9.12
CA PRO A 94 -0.32 -15.18 9.28
C PRO A 94 -0.11 -14.09 8.22
N ILE A 95 0.50 -12.98 8.62
CA ILE A 95 0.86 -11.91 7.69
C ILE A 95 1.98 -12.42 6.76
N THR A 96 1.80 -12.22 5.46
CA THR A 96 2.77 -12.62 4.45
C THR A 96 3.71 -11.46 4.12
N TRP A 97 4.99 -11.78 3.96
CA TRP A 97 5.96 -10.88 3.36
C TRP A 97 6.10 -11.21 1.88
N VAL A 98 5.90 -10.21 1.02
CA VAL A 98 6.06 -10.37 -0.42
C VAL A 98 7.26 -9.55 -0.84
N ASP A 99 8.36 -10.23 -1.15
CA ASP A 99 9.50 -9.58 -1.75
C ASP A 99 9.09 -9.07 -3.14
N SER A 100 9.32 -7.78 -3.39
CA SER A 100 8.85 -7.06 -4.59
C SER A 100 9.50 -7.49 -5.90
N ALA A 101 10.00 -8.72 -6.00
CA ALA A 101 10.61 -9.27 -7.21
C ALA A 101 9.63 -9.39 -8.40
N GLY A 102 8.31 -9.17 -8.23
CA GLY A 102 7.34 -9.46 -9.30
C GLY A 102 6.10 -8.57 -9.47
N SER A 103 5.83 -7.56 -8.63
CA SER A 103 4.61 -6.74 -8.78
C SER A 103 4.88 -5.24 -8.83
N SER A 104 5.84 -4.85 -9.65
CA SER A 104 5.63 -3.66 -10.45
C SER A 104 4.40 -3.96 -11.30
N GLN A 105 3.32 -3.18 -11.22
CA GLN A 105 2.66 -2.85 -12.49
C GLN A 105 3.83 -2.41 -13.37
N GLN A 106 4.20 -3.22 -14.37
CA GLN A 106 5.23 -2.84 -15.32
C GLN A 106 4.68 -1.59 -15.99
N LYS A 107 4.95 -0.42 -15.40
CA LYS A 107 5.00 0.81 -16.17
C LYS A 107 6.02 0.49 -17.22
N LYS A 108 5.56 0.40 -18.48
CA LYS A 108 6.46 0.30 -19.62
C LYS A 108 7.57 1.34 -19.36
N PRO A 109 8.86 0.94 -19.43
CA PRO A 109 9.94 1.89 -19.22
C PRO A 109 9.69 3.10 -20.12
N ALA A 110 9.97 4.30 -19.61
CA ALA A 110 9.75 5.52 -20.37
C ALA A 110 10.53 5.41 -21.69
N GLU A 111 9.82 5.38 -22.80
CA GLU A 111 10.38 5.29 -24.14
C GLU A 111 10.71 6.71 -24.61
N GLU A 112 11.95 6.93 -25.06
CA GLU A 112 12.30 8.19 -25.69
C GLU A 112 11.58 8.28 -27.04
N LYS A 113 10.64 9.24 -27.15
CA LYS A 113 9.88 9.51 -28.36
C LYS A 113 10.12 10.94 -28.83
N LYS A 114 10.16 11.15 -30.14
CA LYS A 114 10.21 12.50 -30.72
C LYS A 114 8.89 13.22 -30.48
N VAL A 115 8.94 14.55 -30.45
CA VAL A 115 7.74 15.40 -30.29
C VAL A 115 6.67 15.07 -31.33
N SER A 116 7.07 14.79 -32.58
CA SER A 116 6.15 14.37 -33.66
C SER A 116 5.42 13.05 -33.40
N GLU A 117 6.03 12.14 -32.63
CA GLU A 117 5.46 10.84 -32.30
C GLU A 117 4.51 10.95 -31.11
N ILE A 118 4.80 11.83 -30.14
CA ILE A 118 3.94 12.10 -28.99
C ILE A 118 2.61 12.73 -29.42
N LEU A 119 2.63 13.63 -30.43
CA LEU A 119 1.43 14.28 -30.95
C LEU A 119 0.40 13.30 -31.53
N ASN A 120 0.84 12.12 -31.95
CA ASN A 120 0.00 11.08 -32.53
C ASN A 120 -0.41 10.00 -31.50
N LEU A 121 0.00 10.13 -30.24
CA LEU A 121 -0.44 9.21 -29.18
C LEU A 121 -1.85 9.58 -28.75
N ASN A 122 -2.76 8.61 -28.81
CA ASN A 122 -4.09 8.76 -28.23
C ASN A 122 -3.95 8.71 -26.68
N PRO A 123 -4.29 9.79 -25.96
CA PRO A 123 -4.14 9.83 -24.50
C PRO A 123 -5.10 8.88 -23.75
N PHE A 124 -6.03 8.24 -24.46
CA PHE A 124 -7.02 7.32 -23.87
C PHE A 124 -6.82 5.85 -24.26
N GLU A 125 -5.79 5.51 -25.03
CA GLU A 125 -5.46 4.11 -25.35
C GLU A 125 -4.27 3.62 -24.50
N CYS A 126 -4.48 2.52 -23.77
CA CYS A 126 -3.51 1.85 -22.89
C CYS A 126 -2.97 0.57 -23.52
#